data_AF-D9WA99-F1
#
_entry.id   AF-D9WA99-F1
#
_cell.length_a   1.000
_cell.length_b   1.000
_cell.length_c   1.000
_cell.angle_alpha   90.00
_cell.angle_beta   90.00
_cell.angle_gamma   90.00
#
_symmetry.space_group_name_H-M   'P 1'
#
loop_
_entity.id
_entity.type
_entity.pdbx_description
1 polymer ?
#
loop_
_entity_poly.entity_id
_entity_poly.type
_entity_poly.pdbx_seq_one_letter_code
_entity_poly.pdbx_strand_id
1 'polypeptide(L)'
;MRRFIGRDRELNVLRNALQTVQDAAGSGKPGQCILMRGRRRVGKSSLVEEFLQRAETPYLFFTAAGGTAEDELTELLDAVARSTLPERGLFHEETPDQWNAAFRLLAEVLPDDSPSVVVIDEVPYLMDRIDAFEGMLQRAWDRLLSRKPVLLLLVGSDLSMMEALNDYDRPFHQRGREMIVGPLNPADIGEMLDLSPAAAFDAALITGGLPLICAEWRAGADVWEFLRHSLDNPISALLVSAERSLAAEFPPQAMSREVLRAIGSGERAFTNIARAAGGIAHTTLTRATDVLTEKRVVAAELPLSLRPSKERRYRVADPYLRFWLAFLDPHMAEIERMRGDLTLSRIKERWTSWRGRAIEPLVRESLARLLPDGSLPAAPAIGGYWTRSNDIEIDLVGADRQPVAKQLLFLGSIKWLENSAFDSHDLAALQKHRAAITDEPVPLVAVSRSGVGCSGLQAVYGPEELLSAWR
;
A
#
# COMPACT_ATOMS: atom_id res chain seq x y z
N MET A 1 -20.82 5.21 -16.64
CA MET A 1 -19.41 5.00 -16.30
C MET A 1 -19.19 5.41 -14.87
N ARG A 2 -18.64 4.53 -14.02
CA ARG A 2 -18.12 4.97 -12.70
C ARG A 2 -16.88 5.80 -12.99
N ARG A 3 -16.81 7.02 -12.44
CA ARG A 3 -15.64 7.90 -12.52
C ARG A 3 -14.44 7.16 -11.88
N PHE A 4 -13.30 7.11 -12.54
CA PHE A 4 -12.04 6.72 -11.91
C PHE A 4 -11.61 7.84 -10.96
N ILE A 5 -11.39 7.53 -9.68
CA ILE A 5 -11.11 8.53 -8.64
C ILE A 5 -9.82 8.20 -7.91
N GLY A 6 -9.05 9.24 -7.58
CA GLY A 6 -7.73 9.14 -6.97
C GLY A 6 -6.63 8.81 -7.98
N ARG A 7 -5.42 8.54 -7.46
CA ARG A 7 -4.23 8.18 -8.25
C ARG A 7 -3.69 9.27 -9.16
N ASP A 8 -4.00 10.54 -8.88
CA ASP A 8 -3.53 11.65 -9.72
C ASP A 8 -1.99 11.72 -9.77
N ARG A 9 -1.31 11.40 -8.65
CA ARG A 9 0.15 11.31 -8.60
C ARG A 9 0.66 10.24 -9.57
N GLU A 10 0.12 9.04 -9.52
CA GLU A 10 0.48 7.93 -10.39
C GLU A 10 0.17 8.22 -11.87
N LEU A 11 -1.01 8.78 -12.16
CA LEU A 11 -1.40 9.18 -13.52
C LEU A 11 -0.48 10.28 -14.07
N ASN A 12 -0.06 11.24 -13.23
CA ASN A 12 0.88 12.28 -13.63
C ASN A 12 2.28 11.70 -13.92
N VAL A 13 2.73 10.69 -13.17
CA VAL A 13 4.00 9.98 -13.47
C VAL A 13 3.95 9.32 -14.84
N LEU A 14 2.86 8.60 -15.16
CA LEU A 14 2.68 7.96 -16.47
C LEU A 14 2.58 9.00 -17.60
N ARG A 15 1.83 10.09 -17.39
CA ARG A 15 1.73 11.19 -18.36
C ARG A 15 3.07 11.83 -18.64
N ASN A 16 3.85 12.12 -17.60
CA ASN A 16 5.19 12.70 -17.76
C ASN A 16 6.16 11.74 -18.48
N ALA A 17 6.05 10.43 -18.22
CA ALA A 17 6.85 9.44 -18.94
C ALA A 17 6.48 9.37 -20.42
N LEU A 18 5.18 9.42 -20.76
CA LEU A 18 4.74 9.48 -22.15
C LEU A 18 5.18 10.78 -22.84
N GLN A 19 5.08 11.91 -22.15
CA GLN A 19 5.58 13.19 -22.67
C GLN A 19 7.08 13.12 -22.96
N THR A 20 7.86 12.48 -22.08
CA THR A 20 9.30 12.27 -22.29
C THR A 20 9.57 11.45 -23.56
N VAL A 21 8.77 10.41 -23.83
CA VAL A 21 8.86 9.62 -25.06
C VAL A 21 8.53 10.48 -26.29
N GLN A 22 7.49 11.29 -26.21
CA GLN A 22 7.06 12.18 -27.29
C GLN A 22 8.11 13.25 -27.60
N ASP A 23 8.68 13.90 -26.58
CA ASP A 23 9.71 14.94 -26.74
C ASP A 23 11.02 14.36 -27.30
N ALA A 24 11.28 13.08 -27.03
CA ALA A 24 12.46 12.38 -27.53
C ALA A 24 12.25 11.78 -28.94
N ALA A 25 11.06 11.86 -29.54
CA ALA A 25 10.79 11.29 -30.86
C ALA A 25 11.79 11.81 -31.90
N GLY A 26 12.38 10.90 -32.67
CA GLY A 26 13.48 11.20 -33.60
C GLY A 26 14.89 11.20 -32.99
N SER A 27 15.04 11.02 -31.67
CA SER A 27 16.33 10.72 -31.05
C SER A 27 16.74 9.26 -31.28
N GLY A 28 17.97 8.88 -30.93
CA GLY A 28 18.46 7.52 -31.14
C GLY A 28 17.80 6.44 -30.26
N LYS A 29 17.29 6.82 -29.08
CA LYS A 29 16.62 5.91 -28.14
C LYS A 29 15.52 6.62 -27.34
N PRO A 30 14.37 6.94 -27.97
CA PRO A 30 13.26 7.63 -27.31
C PRO A 30 12.47 6.77 -26.31
N GLY A 31 12.57 5.43 -26.41
CA GLY A 31 11.75 4.53 -25.62
C GLY A 31 11.98 4.64 -24.12
N GLN A 32 10.90 4.61 -23.36
CA GLN A 32 10.91 4.56 -21.89
C GLN A 32 10.23 3.28 -21.41
N CYS A 33 10.76 2.66 -20.36
CA CYS A 33 10.14 1.50 -19.72
C CYS A 33 9.83 1.80 -18.27
N ILE A 34 8.63 1.41 -17.82
CA ILE A 34 8.21 1.48 -16.42
C ILE A 34 7.89 0.07 -15.93
N LEU A 35 8.53 -0.31 -14.83
CA LEU A 35 8.22 -1.53 -14.08
C LEU A 35 7.19 -1.17 -13.01
N MET A 36 5.92 -1.48 -13.27
CA MET A 36 4.82 -1.20 -12.34
C MET A 36 4.53 -2.40 -11.46
N ARG A 37 4.77 -2.26 -10.16
CA ARG A 37 4.54 -3.33 -9.17
C ARG A 37 3.64 -2.88 -8.05
N GLY A 38 2.91 -3.82 -7.48
CA GLY A 38 1.96 -3.55 -6.39
C GLY A 38 1.17 -4.80 -6.05
N ARG A 39 0.73 -4.91 -4.79
CA ARG A 39 -0.01 -6.08 -4.31
C ARG A 39 -1.25 -6.35 -5.18
N ARG A 40 -1.76 -7.58 -5.17
CA ARG A 40 -3.01 -7.92 -5.86
C ARG A 40 -4.13 -6.98 -5.41
N ARG A 41 -5.00 -6.59 -6.35
CA ARG A 41 -6.21 -5.77 -6.14
C ARG A 41 -5.99 -4.31 -5.72
N VAL A 42 -4.78 -3.77 -5.82
CA VAL A 42 -4.54 -2.32 -5.63
C VAL A 42 -4.99 -1.45 -6.82
N GLY A 43 -5.46 -2.07 -7.92
CA GLY A 43 -5.99 -1.37 -9.09
C GLY A 43 -4.96 -1.00 -10.15
N LYS A 44 -3.88 -1.78 -10.32
CA LYS A 44 -2.83 -1.52 -11.33
C LYS A 44 -3.37 -1.51 -12.75
N SER A 45 -4.05 -2.57 -13.17
CA SER A 45 -4.62 -2.70 -14.52
C SER A 45 -5.62 -1.57 -14.79
N SER A 46 -6.52 -1.28 -13.84
CA SER A 46 -7.47 -0.16 -13.94
C SER A 46 -6.79 1.21 -14.03
N LEU A 47 -5.67 1.42 -13.32
CA LEU A 47 -4.87 2.65 -13.44
C LEU A 47 -4.28 2.80 -14.85
N VAL A 48 -3.75 1.71 -15.42
CA VAL A 48 -3.18 1.72 -16.76
C VAL A 48 -4.27 1.92 -17.82
N GLU A 49 -5.41 1.24 -17.70
CA GLU A 49 -6.57 1.44 -18.57
C GLU A 49 -7.05 2.90 -18.57
N GLU A 50 -7.18 3.50 -17.38
CA GLU A 50 -7.57 4.91 -17.25
C GLU A 50 -6.52 5.83 -17.90
N PHE A 51 -5.23 5.56 -17.67
CA PHE A 51 -4.15 6.31 -18.31
C PHE A 51 -4.24 6.25 -19.83
N LEU A 52 -4.42 5.06 -20.41
CA LEU A 52 -4.54 4.87 -21.85
C LEU A 52 -5.75 5.59 -22.44
N GLN A 53 -6.90 5.54 -21.76
CA GLN A 53 -8.10 6.27 -22.15
C GLN A 53 -7.88 7.80 -22.18
N ARG A 54 -7.12 8.33 -21.22
CA ARG A 54 -6.79 9.77 -21.15
C ARG A 54 -5.68 10.21 -22.09
N ALA A 55 -4.77 9.30 -22.46
CA ALA A 55 -3.57 9.62 -23.25
C ALA A 55 -3.85 9.78 -24.75
N GLU A 56 -4.98 9.27 -25.25
CA GLU A 56 -5.39 9.33 -26.67
C GLU A 56 -4.28 8.94 -27.67
N THR A 57 -3.40 8.03 -27.26
CA THR A 57 -2.21 7.59 -27.99
C THR A 57 -2.39 6.14 -28.43
N PRO A 58 -1.88 5.71 -29.62
CA PRO A 58 -1.91 4.30 -30.03
C PRO A 58 -1.33 3.38 -28.96
N TYR A 59 -2.02 2.29 -28.66
CA TYR A 59 -1.60 1.37 -27.61
C TYR A 59 -1.92 -0.09 -27.90
N LEU A 60 -1.12 -0.96 -27.30
CA LEU A 60 -1.37 -2.39 -27.12
C LEU A 60 -1.50 -2.69 -25.63
N PHE A 61 -2.57 -3.40 -25.24
CA PHE A 61 -2.72 -3.94 -23.89
C PHE A 61 -2.85 -5.45 -23.96
N PHE A 62 -1.84 -6.15 -23.43
CA PHE A 62 -1.83 -7.60 -23.28
C PHE A 62 -1.76 -7.98 -21.81
N THR A 63 -2.54 -8.98 -21.39
CA THR A 63 -2.56 -9.50 -20.01
C THR A 63 -2.24 -10.97 -20.03
N ALA A 64 -1.20 -11.39 -19.31
CA ALA A 64 -0.86 -12.79 -19.16
C ALA A 64 -1.79 -13.50 -18.16
N ALA A 65 -2.14 -14.75 -18.43
CA ALA A 65 -3.08 -15.54 -17.63
C ALA A 65 -2.45 -16.75 -16.92
N GLY A 66 -1.18 -17.04 -17.18
CA GLY A 66 -0.48 -18.23 -16.67
C GLY A 66 -0.73 -19.50 -17.49
N GLY A 67 -1.09 -19.35 -18.76
CA GLY A 67 -1.30 -20.43 -19.72
C GLY A 67 -0.02 -21.15 -20.13
N THR A 68 -0.08 -21.93 -21.21
CA THR A 68 1.13 -22.42 -21.89
C THR A 68 1.79 -21.30 -22.70
N ALA A 69 3.03 -21.50 -23.16
CA ALA A 69 3.73 -20.49 -23.95
C ALA A 69 3.00 -20.17 -25.26
N GLU A 70 2.38 -21.19 -25.86
CA GLU A 70 1.57 -21.11 -27.08
C GLU A 70 0.23 -20.39 -26.83
N ASP A 71 -0.43 -20.67 -25.71
CA ASP A 71 -1.68 -19.99 -25.33
C ASP A 71 -1.42 -18.49 -25.11
N GLU A 72 -0.38 -18.14 -24.35
CA GLU A 72 -0.02 -16.74 -24.07
C GLU A 72 0.40 -15.99 -25.35
N LEU A 73 1.08 -16.68 -26.28
CA LEU A 73 1.40 -16.10 -27.58
C LEU A 73 0.12 -15.85 -28.39
N THR A 74 -0.82 -16.80 -28.40
CA THR A 74 -2.12 -16.65 -29.08
C THR A 74 -2.90 -15.47 -28.51
N GLU A 75 -2.95 -15.33 -27.19
CA GLU A 75 -3.58 -14.18 -26.51
C GLU A 75 -2.89 -12.85 -26.85
N LEU A 76 -1.57 -12.83 -27.05
CA LEU A 76 -0.85 -11.65 -27.54
C LEU A 76 -1.29 -11.28 -28.96
N LEU A 77 -1.41 -12.25 -29.88
CA LEU A 77 -1.88 -12.00 -31.25
C LEU A 77 -3.28 -11.36 -31.24
N ASP A 78 -4.15 -11.94 -30.43
CA ASP A 78 -5.51 -11.47 -30.19
C ASP A 78 -5.55 -10.05 -29.61
N ALA A 79 -4.66 -9.75 -28.66
CA ALA A 79 -4.51 -8.41 -28.11
C ALA A 79 -4.02 -7.40 -29.15
N VAL A 80 -3.08 -7.78 -30.03
CA VAL A 80 -2.60 -6.94 -31.13
C VAL A 80 -3.70 -6.66 -32.14
N ALA A 81 -4.50 -7.67 -32.51
CA ALA A 81 -5.63 -7.51 -33.41
C ALA A 81 -6.66 -6.49 -32.90
N ARG A 82 -6.88 -6.45 -31.57
CA ARG A 82 -7.80 -5.51 -30.89
C ARG A 82 -7.15 -4.17 -30.51
N SER A 83 -5.85 -4.01 -30.72
CA SER A 83 -5.09 -2.81 -30.34
C SER A 83 -5.43 -1.59 -31.22
N THR A 84 -5.00 -0.41 -30.78
CA THR A 84 -5.12 0.84 -31.58
C THR A 84 -3.84 1.15 -32.36
N LEU A 85 -2.90 0.20 -32.45
CA LEU A 85 -1.67 0.37 -33.22
C LEU A 85 -1.98 0.49 -34.73
N PRO A 86 -1.25 1.37 -35.46
CA PRO A 86 -1.55 1.71 -36.85
C PRO A 86 -1.35 0.53 -37.80
N GLU A 87 -0.24 -0.21 -37.68
CA GLU A 87 0.13 -1.29 -38.61
C GLU A 87 -0.17 -2.70 -38.07
N ARG A 88 -1.12 -2.81 -37.12
CA ARG A 88 -1.45 -4.09 -36.45
C ARG A 88 -1.83 -5.24 -37.39
N GLY A 89 -2.20 -4.95 -38.64
CA GLY A 89 -2.48 -5.96 -39.67
C GLY A 89 -1.30 -6.87 -39.99
N LEU A 90 -0.05 -6.40 -39.81
CA LEU A 90 1.17 -7.19 -40.08
C LEU A 90 1.25 -8.47 -39.22
N PHE A 91 0.66 -8.46 -38.02
CA PHE A 91 0.62 -9.65 -37.16
C PHE A 91 -0.22 -10.79 -37.74
N HIS A 92 -1.25 -10.46 -38.53
CA HIS A 92 -2.07 -11.47 -39.20
C HIS A 92 -1.37 -12.05 -40.43
N GLU A 93 -0.52 -11.28 -41.10
CA GLU A 93 0.18 -11.71 -42.31
C GLU A 93 1.35 -12.64 -42.00
N GLU A 94 2.16 -12.29 -40.98
CA GLU A 94 3.37 -13.07 -40.66
C GLU A 94 3.18 -14.12 -39.55
N THR A 95 2.13 -14.00 -38.73
CA THR A 95 1.76 -14.91 -37.61
C THR A 95 2.99 -15.51 -36.88
N PRO A 96 3.57 -14.82 -35.89
CA PRO A 96 4.77 -15.30 -35.21
C PRO A 96 4.48 -16.61 -34.45
N ASP A 97 5.38 -17.57 -34.58
CA ASP A 97 5.32 -18.89 -33.93
C ASP A 97 6.06 -18.93 -32.58
N GLN A 98 6.82 -17.88 -32.26
CA GLN A 98 7.62 -17.76 -31.03
C GLN A 98 7.70 -16.31 -30.54
N TRP A 99 7.92 -16.13 -29.24
CA TRP A 99 8.03 -14.83 -28.58
C TRP A 99 9.10 -13.89 -29.16
N ASN A 100 10.27 -14.41 -29.58
CA ASN A 100 11.29 -13.57 -30.22
C ASN A 100 10.83 -13.03 -31.59
N ALA A 101 9.97 -13.76 -32.32
CA ALA A 101 9.40 -13.29 -33.57
C ALA A 101 8.30 -12.26 -33.27
N ALA A 102 7.44 -12.54 -32.29
CA ALA A 102 6.41 -11.61 -31.86
C ALA A 102 6.97 -10.24 -31.41
N PHE A 103 8.07 -10.22 -30.65
CA PHE A 103 8.71 -8.95 -30.27
C PHE A 103 9.33 -8.19 -31.45
N ARG A 104 9.82 -8.89 -32.48
CA ARG A 104 10.32 -8.25 -33.70
C ARG A 104 9.19 -7.60 -34.49
N LEU A 105 8.13 -8.36 -34.74
CA LEU A 105 6.93 -7.84 -35.40
C LEU A 105 6.31 -6.69 -34.62
N LEU A 106 6.28 -6.78 -33.28
CA LEU A 106 5.79 -5.68 -32.45
C LEU A 106 6.60 -4.41 -32.71
N ALA A 107 7.92 -4.50 -32.77
CA ALA A 107 8.76 -3.35 -33.07
C ALA A 107 8.50 -2.77 -34.47
N GLU A 108 8.21 -3.61 -35.46
CA GLU A 108 7.88 -3.16 -36.82
C GLU A 108 6.55 -2.42 -36.86
N VAL A 109 5.53 -2.91 -36.14
CA VAL A 109 4.20 -2.28 -36.05
C VAL A 109 4.20 -0.97 -35.27
N LEU A 110 5.17 -0.77 -34.38
CA LEU A 110 5.28 0.47 -33.62
C LEU A 110 5.74 1.63 -34.52
N PRO A 111 5.05 2.78 -34.49
CA PRO A 111 5.42 3.94 -35.29
C PRO A 111 6.82 4.45 -34.96
N ASP A 112 7.51 4.98 -35.96
CA ASP A 112 8.86 5.57 -35.80
C ASP A 112 8.83 7.05 -35.38
N ASP A 113 7.73 7.75 -35.66
CA ASP A 113 7.63 9.21 -35.58
C ASP A 113 6.58 9.73 -34.59
N SER A 114 5.78 8.85 -33.99
CA SER A 114 4.69 9.20 -33.08
C SER A 114 4.67 8.28 -31.85
N PRO A 115 4.30 8.78 -30.67
CA PRO A 115 4.35 7.97 -29.45
C PRO A 115 3.34 6.82 -29.49
N SER A 116 3.68 5.73 -28.80
CA SER A 116 2.80 4.58 -28.58
C SER A 116 3.01 3.99 -27.18
N VAL A 117 2.02 3.27 -26.66
CA VAL A 117 2.11 2.59 -25.36
C VAL A 117 1.97 1.08 -25.53
N VAL A 118 2.89 0.31 -24.98
CA VAL A 118 2.80 -1.15 -24.93
C VAL A 118 2.68 -1.58 -23.49
N VAL A 119 1.63 -2.33 -23.16
CA VAL A 119 1.40 -2.87 -21.82
C VAL A 119 1.48 -4.38 -21.87
N ILE A 120 2.33 -4.94 -21.01
CA ILE A 120 2.36 -6.37 -20.70
C ILE A 120 1.99 -6.49 -19.22
N ASP A 121 0.76 -6.91 -18.94
CA ASP A 121 0.24 -7.09 -17.58
C ASP A 121 0.43 -8.53 -17.09
N GLU A 122 0.63 -8.67 -15.78
CA GLU A 122 1.06 -9.87 -15.08
C GLU A 122 2.28 -10.58 -15.71
N VAL A 123 3.33 -9.81 -16.02
CA VAL A 123 4.66 -10.31 -16.45
C VAL A 123 5.18 -11.51 -15.65
N PRO A 124 4.95 -11.60 -14.32
CA PRO A 124 5.36 -12.78 -13.56
C PRO A 124 4.87 -14.11 -14.11
N TYR A 125 3.67 -14.17 -14.71
CA TYR A 125 3.19 -15.41 -15.34
C TYR A 125 4.02 -15.79 -16.57
N LEU A 126 4.45 -14.82 -17.37
CA LEU A 126 5.29 -15.10 -18.54
C LEU A 126 6.68 -15.59 -18.12
N MET A 127 7.26 -14.98 -17.08
CA MET A 127 8.57 -15.37 -16.56
C MET A 127 8.58 -16.77 -15.93
N ASP A 128 7.47 -17.19 -15.31
CA ASP A 128 7.34 -18.52 -14.71
C ASP A 128 7.13 -19.63 -15.76
N ARG A 129 6.45 -19.30 -16.88
CA ARG A 129 5.98 -20.29 -17.86
C ARG A 129 6.83 -20.37 -19.12
N ILE A 130 7.54 -19.30 -19.48
CA ILE A 130 8.28 -19.21 -20.74
C ILE A 130 9.77 -19.11 -20.44
N ASP A 131 10.49 -20.17 -20.84
CA ASP A 131 11.95 -20.24 -20.67
C ASP A 131 12.65 -19.06 -21.34
N ALA A 132 13.59 -18.46 -20.62
CA ALA A 132 14.40 -17.32 -21.07
C ALA A 132 13.59 -16.09 -21.54
N PHE A 133 12.32 -15.95 -21.13
CA PHE A 133 11.47 -14.80 -21.46
C PHE A 133 12.14 -13.46 -21.15
N GLU A 134 12.71 -13.33 -19.95
CA GLU A 134 13.42 -12.13 -19.51
C GLU A 134 14.56 -11.75 -20.49
N GLY A 135 15.32 -12.74 -20.95
CA GLY A 135 16.39 -12.54 -21.94
C GLY A 135 15.85 -12.20 -23.34
N MET A 136 14.69 -12.72 -23.73
CA MET A 136 14.02 -12.33 -24.98
C MET A 136 13.58 -10.86 -24.93
N LEU A 137 12.93 -10.48 -23.84
CA LEU A 137 12.46 -9.11 -23.60
C LEU A 137 13.63 -8.12 -23.54
N GLN A 138 14.73 -8.47 -22.86
CA GLN A 138 15.96 -7.68 -22.83
C GLN A 138 16.49 -7.41 -24.25
N ARG A 139 16.62 -8.46 -25.07
CA ARG A 139 17.11 -8.31 -26.45
C ARG A 139 16.19 -7.46 -27.30
N ALA A 140 14.87 -7.66 -27.17
CA ALA A 140 13.88 -6.85 -27.87
C ALA A 140 13.98 -5.38 -27.46
N TRP A 141 14.09 -5.09 -26.17
CA TRP A 141 14.25 -3.74 -25.64
C TRP A 141 15.53 -3.06 -26.16
N ASP A 142 16.69 -3.68 -25.95
CA ASP A 142 17.99 -3.07 -26.24
C ASP A 142 18.22 -2.81 -27.73
N ARG A 143 17.68 -3.68 -28.59
CA ARG A 143 17.93 -3.65 -30.04
C ARG A 143 16.83 -2.96 -30.83
N LEU A 144 15.58 -3.07 -30.38
CA LEU A 144 14.39 -2.71 -31.18
C LEU A 144 13.53 -1.67 -30.45
N LEU A 145 12.87 -2.06 -29.35
CA LEU A 145 11.82 -1.24 -28.73
C LEU A 145 12.35 0.09 -28.18
N SER A 146 13.54 0.12 -27.57
CA SER A 146 14.11 1.36 -27.03
C SER A 146 14.40 2.42 -28.11
N ARG A 147 14.46 2.03 -29.39
CA ARG A 147 14.66 2.94 -30.52
C ARG A 147 13.36 3.48 -31.10
N LYS A 148 12.22 2.91 -30.70
CA LYS A 148 10.88 3.38 -31.07
C LYS A 148 10.39 4.38 -30.02
N PRO A 149 9.61 5.41 -30.39
CA PRO A 149 8.90 6.28 -29.44
C PRO A 149 7.80 5.49 -28.71
N VAL A 150 8.21 4.58 -27.82
CA VAL A 150 7.32 3.69 -27.08
C VAL A 150 7.47 3.87 -25.58
N LEU A 151 6.35 3.96 -24.87
CA LEU A 151 6.27 3.75 -23.44
C LEU A 151 5.90 2.28 -23.16
N LEU A 152 6.87 1.48 -22.72
CA LEU A 152 6.65 0.10 -22.31
C LEU A 152 6.27 0.04 -20.82
N LEU A 153 5.10 -0.50 -20.51
CA LEU A 153 4.63 -0.74 -19.16
C LEU A 153 4.65 -2.24 -18.88
N LEU A 154 5.52 -2.66 -17.95
CA LEU A 154 5.60 -4.03 -17.45
C LEU A 154 4.94 -4.08 -16.08
N VAL A 155 3.77 -4.71 -16.00
CA VAL A 155 2.93 -4.69 -14.79
C VAL A 155 2.95 -6.08 -14.13
N GLY A 156 3.02 -6.13 -12.79
CA GLY A 156 3.01 -7.41 -12.08
C GLY A 156 2.55 -7.33 -10.63
N SER A 157 1.79 -8.36 -10.19
CA SER A 157 1.32 -8.47 -8.80
C SER A 157 2.27 -9.19 -7.85
N ASP A 158 3.22 -9.98 -8.38
CA ASP A 158 4.28 -10.59 -7.61
C ASP A 158 5.40 -9.57 -7.33
N LEU A 159 5.42 -9.04 -6.12
CA LEU A 159 6.40 -8.03 -5.73
C LEU A 159 7.83 -8.55 -5.80
N SER A 160 8.06 -9.79 -5.37
CA SER A 160 9.40 -10.37 -5.30
C SER A 160 9.96 -10.60 -6.70
N MET A 161 9.15 -11.12 -7.63
CA MET A 161 9.59 -11.33 -9.00
C MET A 161 9.82 -10.01 -9.75
N MET A 162 8.94 -9.02 -9.54
CA MET A 162 9.10 -7.69 -10.14
C MET A 162 10.27 -6.90 -9.55
N GLU A 163 10.56 -7.04 -8.25
CA GLU A 163 11.79 -6.52 -7.63
C GLU A 163 13.02 -7.20 -8.24
N ALA A 164 12.98 -8.53 -8.40
CA ALA A 164 14.08 -9.29 -8.99
C ALA A 164 14.40 -8.90 -10.44
N LEU A 165 13.43 -8.48 -11.26
CA LEU A 165 13.68 -7.98 -12.62
C LEU A 165 14.68 -6.81 -12.66
N ASN A 166 14.82 -6.08 -11.56
CA ASN A 166 15.72 -4.94 -11.43
C ASN A 166 16.93 -5.24 -10.52
N ASP A 167 17.22 -6.51 -10.22
CA ASP A 167 18.44 -6.89 -9.50
C ASP A 167 19.67 -6.84 -10.42
N TYR A 168 20.85 -6.54 -9.85
CA TYR A 168 22.09 -6.36 -10.63
C TYR A 168 22.43 -7.55 -11.55
N ASP A 169 22.17 -8.78 -11.10
CA ASP A 169 22.51 -10.02 -11.80
C ASP A 169 21.46 -10.44 -12.84
N ARG A 170 20.40 -9.65 -13.02
CA ARG A 170 19.26 -10.01 -13.86
C ARG A 170 19.31 -9.35 -15.24
N PRO A 171 18.98 -10.10 -16.32
CA PRO A 171 18.99 -9.59 -17.69
C PRO A 171 18.34 -8.21 -17.89
N PHE A 172 17.21 -7.92 -17.23
CA PHE A 172 16.46 -6.67 -17.46
C PHE A 172 16.87 -5.48 -16.57
N HIS A 173 17.93 -5.61 -15.77
CA HIS A 173 18.42 -4.56 -14.87
C HIS A 173 18.69 -3.22 -15.58
N GLN A 174 18.36 -2.10 -14.92
CA GLN A 174 18.57 -0.71 -15.39
C GLN A 174 17.82 -0.32 -16.67
N ARG A 175 16.91 -1.15 -17.19
CA ARG A 175 16.15 -0.85 -18.41
C ARG A 175 14.81 -0.20 -18.15
N GLY A 176 14.24 -0.40 -16.97
CA GLY A 176 12.97 0.19 -16.56
C GLY A 176 13.08 1.03 -15.29
N ARG A 177 12.27 2.07 -15.20
CA ARG A 177 12.09 2.86 -13.96
C ARG A 177 11.00 2.20 -13.12
N GLU A 178 11.25 2.03 -11.83
CA GLU A 178 10.25 1.44 -10.94
C GLU A 178 9.12 2.42 -10.62
N MET A 179 7.91 1.88 -10.58
CA MET A 179 6.71 2.54 -10.08
C MET A 179 5.97 1.59 -9.15
N ILE A 180 5.81 1.99 -7.88
CA ILE A 180 5.09 1.19 -6.89
C ILE A 180 3.67 1.75 -6.75
N VAL A 181 2.68 0.90 -7.02
CA VAL A 181 1.27 1.23 -6.78
C VAL A 181 0.85 0.62 -5.45
N GLY A 182 0.74 1.46 -4.42
CA GLY A 182 0.23 1.10 -3.11
C GLY A 182 -1.31 1.06 -3.06
N PRO A 183 -1.94 0.78 -1.92
CA PRO A 183 -3.37 1.05 -1.71
C PRO A 183 -3.72 2.54 -1.91
N LEU A 184 -5.01 2.87 -2.06
CA LEU A 184 -5.48 4.26 -2.04
C LEU A 184 -5.11 4.90 -0.71
N ASN A 185 -4.61 6.13 -0.78
CA ASN A 185 -4.21 6.84 0.41
C ASN A 185 -5.40 7.57 1.08
N PRO A 186 -5.27 8.08 2.32
CA PRO A 186 -6.36 8.79 2.97
C PRO A 186 -6.95 9.95 2.16
N ALA A 187 -6.15 10.72 1.42
CA ALA A 187 -6.67 11.79 0.55
C ALA A 187 -7.44 11.23 -0.65
N ASP A 188 -6.93 10.19 -1.32
CA ASP A 188 -7.64 9.51 -2.41
C ASP A 188 -9.01 8.97 -1.92
N ILE A 189 -9.03 8.35 -0.74
CA ILE A 189 -10.25 7.82 -0.13
C ILE A 189 -11.22 8.95 0.22
N GLY A 190 -10.72 10.04 0.79
CA GLY A 190 -11.52 11.22 1.13
C GLY A 190 -12.21 11.83 -0.10
N GLU A 191 -11.48 11.96 -1.20
CA GLU A 191 -12.03 12.45 -2.47
C GLU A 191 -13.02 11.43 -3.08
N MET A 192 -12.65 10.15 -3.12
CA MET A 192 -13.48 9.08 -3.68
C MET A 192 -14.83 8.96 -2.99
N LEU A 193 -14.85 9.15 -1.67
CA LEU A 193 -16.02 8.90 -0.84
C LEU A 193 -16.70 10.18 -0.36
N ASP A 194 -16.26 11.35 -0.80
CA ASP A 194 -16.77 12.66 -0.35
C ASP A 194 -16.80 12.76 1.20
N LEU A 195 -15.67 12.45 1.83
CA LEU A 195 -15.52 12.39 3.28
C LEU A 195 -14.72 13.56 3.83
N SER A 196 -15.13 14.04 5.01
CA SER A 196 -14.29 14.95 5.82
C SER A 196 -12.92 14.31 6.13
N PRO A 197 -11.85 15.09 6.37
CA PRO A 197 -10.52 14.52 6.63
C PRO A 197 -10.47 13.49 7.74
N ALA A 198 -11.17 13.73 8.86
CA ALA A 198 -11.22 12.78 9.98
C ALA A 198 -11.92 11.47 9.58
N ALA A 199 -12.99 11.55 8.79
CA ALA A 199 -13.70 10.39 8.27
C ALA A 199 -12.90 9.66 7.18
N ALA A 200 -12.09 10.36 6.39
CA ALA A 200 -11.21 9.75 5.40
C ALA A 200 -10.13 8.86 6.05
N PHE A 201 -9.56 9.31 7.18
CA PHE A 201 -8.68 8.46 8.00
C PHE A 201 -9.42 7.27 8.61
N ASP A 202 -10.64 7.45 9.13
CA ASP A 202 -11.45 6.35 9.66
C ASP A 202 -11.77 5.32 8.56
N ALA A 203 -12.10 5.78 7.36
CA ALA A 203 -12.29 4.93 6.19
C ALA A 203 -10.99 4.21 5.81
N ALA A 204 -9.84 4.89 5.80
CA ALA A 204 -8.54 4.26 5.55
C ALA A 204 -8.21 3.15 6.56
N LEU A 205 -8.59 3.31 7.84
CA LEU A 205 -8.43 2.27 8.85
C LEU A 205 -9.31 1.04 8.61
N ILE A 206 -10.50 1.23 8.04
CA ILE A 206 -11.45 0.15 7.76
C ILE A 206 -11.13 -0.53 6.45
N THR A 207 -10.86 0.22 5.38
CA THR A 207 -10.70 -0.30 4.02
C THR A 207 -9.26 -0.62 3.66
N GLY A 208 -8.28 -0.09 4.42
CA GLY A 208 -6.86 -0.24 4.12
C GLY A 208 -6.48 0.39 2.77
N GLY A 209 -7.35 1.23 2.19
CA GLY A 209 -7.18 1.77 0.85
C GLY A 209 -7.43 0.76 -0.27
N LEU A 210 -8.05 -0.39 -0.01
CA LEU A 210 -8.36 -1.36 -1.06
C LEU A 210 -9.49 -0.84 -1.96
N PRO A 211 -9.25 -0.59 -3.26
CA PRO A 211 -10.25 -0.01 -4.16
C PRO A 211 -11.57 -0.79 -4.20
N LEU A 212 -11.50 -2.11 -4.14
CA LEU A 212 -12.69 -2.97 -4.15
C LEU A 212 -13.62 -2.72 -2.95
N ILE A 213 -13.03 -2.49 -1.76
CA ILE A 213 -13.81 -2.20 -0.54
C ILE A 213 -14.31 -0.76 -0.59
N CYS A 214 -13.46 0.19 -0.98
CA CYS A 214 -13.85 1.59 -1.14
C CYS A 214 -15.01 1.73 -2.16
N ALA A 215 -15.03 0.94 -3.22
CA ALA A 215 -16.08 1.01 -4.25
C ALA A 215 -17.47 0.55 -3.77
N GLU A 216 -17.56 -0.19 -2.66
CA GLU A 216 -18.82 -0.52 -1.99
C GLU A 216 -19.27 0.56 -0.99
N TRP A 217 -18.37 1.47 -0.62
CA TRP A 217 -18.68 2.59 0.25
C TRP A 217 -19.34 3.70 -0.56
N ARG A 218 -20.61 3.98 -0.27
CA ARG A 218 -21.36 5.05 -0.94
C ARG A 218 -20.79 6.42 -0.57
N ALA A 219 -20.54 7.28 -1.56
CA ALA A 219 -20.09 8.64 -1.32
C ALA A 219 -21.03 9.41 -0.36
N GLY A 220 -20.44 10.10 0.62
CA GLY A 220 -21.12 10.83 1.69
C GLY A 220 -21.69 9.95 2.82
N ALA A 221 -21.67 8.62 2.71
CA ALA A 221 -22.14 7.73 3.77
C ALA A 221 -21.13 7.67 4.93
N ASP A 222 -21.63 7.68 6.17
CA ASP A 222 -20.77 7.57 7.34
C ASP A 222 -20.26 6.13 7.57
N VAL A 223 -19.33 5.98 8.51
CA VAL A 223 -18.75 4.69 8.91
C VAL A 223 -19.83 3.68 9.30
N TRP A 224 -20.88 4.11 9.98
CA TRP A 224 -21.89 3.21 10.54
C TRP A 224 -22.88 2.74 9.48
N GLU A 225 -23.23 3.60 8.52
CA GLU A 225 -24.01 3.25 7.35
C GLU A 225 -23.25 2.23 6.49
N PHE A 226 -21.98 2.50 6.19
CA PHE A 226 -21.14 1.57 5.43
C PHE A 226 -21.03 0.21 6.12
N LEU A 227 -20.64 0.18 7.40
CA LEU A 227 -20.48 -1.07 8.12
C LEU A 227 -21.79 -1.86 8.23
N ARG A 228 -22.93 -1.19 8.46
CA ARG A 228 -24.24 -1.87 8.47
C ARG A 228 -24.50 -2.55 7.14
N HIS A 229 -24.35 -1.81 6.03
CA HIS A 229 -24.61 -2.36 4.70
C HIS A 229 -23.67 -3.52 4.35
N SER A 230 -22.37 -3.40 4.67
CA SER A 230 -21.40 -4.46 4.41
C SER A 230 -21.64 -5.71 5.26
N LEU A 231 -21.99 -5.55 6.54
CA LEU A 231 -22.25 -6.67 7.46
C LEU A 231 -23.58 -7.37 7.18
N ASP A 232 -24.55 -6.68 6.57
CA ASP A 232 -25.81 -7.27 6.12
C ASP A 232 -25.67 -7.99 4.76
N ASN A 233 -24.48 -7.96 4.15
CA ASN A 233 -24.18 -8.59 2.87
C ASN A 233 -23.00 -9.57 3.01
N PRO A 234 -23.25 -10.90 3.14
CA PRO A 234 -22.21 -11.92 3.29
C PRO A 234 -21.18 -11.98 2.16
N ILE A 235 -21.52 -11.45 0.97
CA ILE A 235 -20.61 -11.39 -0.18
C ILE A 235 -19.91 -10.04 -0.35
N SER A 236 -20.04 -9.11 0.60
CA SER A 236 -19.36 -7.81 0.55
C SER A 236 -17.85 -7.97 0.48
N ALA A 237 -17.20 -7.07 -0.24
CA ALA A 237 -15.75 -7.01 -0.35
C ALA A 237 -15.07 -6.87 1.01
N LEU A 238 -15.70 -6.17 1.96
CA LEU A 238 -15.20 -6.00 3.34
C LEU A 238 -15.07 -7.34 4.08
N LEU A 239 -15.95 -8.31 3.82
CA LEU A 239 -15.90 -9.61 4.49
C LEU A 239 -14.96 -10.56 3.77
N VAL A 240 -15.11 -10.66 2.45
CA VAL A 240 -14.50 -11.72 1.64
C VAL A 240 -13.04 -11.42 1.27
N SER A 241 -12.64 -10.15 1.22
CA SER A 241 -11.30 -9.81 0.69
C SER A 241 -10.17 -10.30 1.58
N ALA A 242 -10.30 -10.21 2.91
CA ALA A 242 -9.23 -10.60 3.83
C ALA A 242 -9.13 -12.12 3.93
N GLU A 243 -10.27 -12.82 3.96
CA GLU A 243 -10.31 -14.28 3.98
C GLU A 243 -9.58 -14.87 2.76
N ARG A 244 -9.87 -14.36 1.56
CA ARG A 244 -9.19 -14.79 0.33
C ARG A 244 -7.69 -14.48 0.36
N SER A 245 -7.29 -13.29 0.83
CA SER A 245 -5.87 -12.93 0.95
C SER A 245 -5.14 -13.83 1.95
N LEU A 246 -5.72 -14.09 3.11
CA LEU A 246 -5.15 -14.96 4.14
C LEU A 246 -5.02 -16.41 3.63
N ALA A 247 -6.04 -16.94 2.97
CA ALA A 247 -6.01 -18.29 2.41
C ALA A 247 -4.96 -18.45 1.29
N ALA A 248 -4.76 -17.41 0.48
CA ALA A 248 -3.76 -17.43 -0.59
C ALA A 248 -2.32 -17.29 -0.06
N GLU A 249 -2.10 -16.50 1.00
CA GLU A 249 -0.76 -16.21 1.51
C GLU A 249 -0.28 -17.18 2.60
N PHE A 250 -1.20 -17.78 3.37
CA PHE A 250 -0.91 -18.63 4.53
C PHE A 250 -1.82 -19.87 4.56
N PRO A 251 -1.27 -21.08 4.36
CA PRO A 251 -2.04 -22.32 4.53
C PRO A 251 -2.72 -22.38 5.91
N PRO A 252 -3.94 -22.95 6.02
CA PRO A 252 -4.68 -23.00 7.28
C PRO A 252 -3.91 -23.65 8.45
N GLN A 253 -2.99 -24.58 8.15
CA GLN A 253 -2.18 -25.27 9.17
C GLN A 253 -0.92 -24.50 9.60
N ALA A 254 -0.65 -23.32 9.05
CA ALA A 254 0.52 -22.53 9.41
C ALA A 254 0.32 -21.86 10.78
N MET A 255 1.24 -22.10 11.73
CA MET A 255 1.31 -21.39 13.02
C MET A 255 1.33 -19.85 12.86
N SER A 256 1.78 -19.35 11.70
CA SER A 256 1.71 -17.93 11.34
C SER A 256 0.28 -17.38 11.36
N ARG A 257 -0.76 -18.18 11.08
CA ARG A 257 -2.16 -17.74 11.11
C ARG A 257 -2.67 -17.49 12.53
N GLU A 258 -2.35 -18.36 13.48
CA GLU A 258 -2.71 -18.19 14.89
C GLU A 258 -1.97 -17.00 15.51
N VAL A 259 -0.68 -16.86 15.22
CA VAL A 259 0.12 -15.70 15.64
C VAL A 259 -0.42 -14.41 15.04
N LEU A 260 -0.81 -14.41 13.76
CA LEU A 260 -1.41 -13.25 13.11
C LEU A 260 -2.76 -12.87 13.74
N ARG A 261 -3.62 -13.84 14.08
CA ARG A 261 -4.87 -13.59 14.81
C ARG A 261 -4.63 -13.01 16.20
N ALA A 262 -3.65 -13.53 16.93
CA ALA A 262 -3.26 -12.99 18.24
C ALA A 262 -2.77 -11.53 18.14
N ILE A 263 -1.98 -11.19 17.12
CA ILE A 263 -1.55 -9.81 16.89
C ILE A 263 -2.74 -8.92 16.47
N GLY A 264 -3.61 -9.43 15.58
CA GLY A 264 -4.78 -8.72 15.07
C GLY A 264 -5.84 -8.42 16.13
N SER A 265 -5.97 -9.26 17.16
CA SER A 265 -6.87 -9.01 18.29
C SER A 265 -6.42 -7.86 19.21
N GLY A 266 -5.17 -7.42 19.06
CA GLY A 266 -4.59 -6.26 19.74
C GLY A 266 -3.36 -6.56 20.60
N GLU A 267 -2.88 -7.81 20.65
CA GLU A 267 -1.66 -8.15 21.39
C GLU A 267 -0.40 -7.70 20.65
N ARG A 268 0.45 -6.94 21.34
CA ARG A 268 1.67 -6.34 20.74
C ARG A 268 2.95 -6.94 21.31
N ALA A 269 2.93 -7.41 22.56
CA ALA A 269 4.11 -7.91 23.25
C ALA A 269 4.29 -9.41 23.00
N PHE A 270 5.53 -9.84 22.72
CA PHE A 270 5.86 -11.22 22.35
C PHE A 270 5.27 -12.26 23.33
N THR A 271 5.37 -12.04 24.64
CA THR A 271 4.85 -12.95 25.67
C THR A 271 3.33 -13.04 25.68
N ASN A 272 2.63 -11.95 25.39
CA ASN A 272 1.18 -11.94 25.35
C ASN A 272 0.66 -12.58 24.06
N ILE A 273 1.35 -12.35 22.94
CA ILE A 273 1.07 -13.00 21.66
C ILE A 273 1.22 -14.53 21.81
N ALA A 274 2.30 -15.00 22.45
CA ALA A 274 2.49 -16.43 22.74
C ALA A 274 1.29 -17.04 23.49
N ARG A 275 0.82 -16.34 24.53
CA ARG A 275 -0.33 -16.78 25.34
C ARG A 275 -1.63 -16.77 24.53
N ALA A 276 -1.90 -15.68 23.82
CA ALA A 276 -3.12 -15.51 23.03
C ALA A 276 -3.18 -16.48 21.83
N ALA A 277 -2.04 -16.88 21.28
CA ALA A 277 -1.94 -17.87 20.22
C ALA A 277 -1.98 -19.33 20.73
N GLY A 278 -2.44 -19.59 21.96
CA GLY A 278 -2.58 -20.95 22.49
C GLY A 278 -1.37 -21.49 23.25
N GLY A 279 -0.47 -20.62 23.73
CA GLY A 279 0.70 -21.05 24.51
C GLY A 279 1.85 -21.58 23.67
N ILE A 280 2.07 -21.00 22.49
CA ILE A 280 3.10 -21.42 21.55
C ILE A 280 4.51 -21.23 22.16
N ALA A 281 5.38 -22.22 21.94
CA ALA A 281 6.78 -22.15 22.37
C ALA A 281 7.54 -20.98 21.71
N HIS A 282 8.51 -20.42 22.43
CA HIS A 282 9.27 -19.25 21.98
C HIS A 282 9.88 -19.41 20.58
N THR A 283 10.53 -20.55 20.29
CA THR A 283 11.20 -20.79 18.99
C THR A 283 10.20 -20.81 17.83
N THR A 284 9.05 -21.45 18.03
CA THR A 284 7.95 -21.49 17.06
C THR A 284 7.37 -20.10 16.82
N LEU A 285 7.18 -19.31 17.89
CA LEU A 285 6.68 -17.95 17.78
C LEU A 285 7.67 -17.05 17.02
N THR A 286 8.97 -17.12 17.32
CA THR A 286 10.01 -16.38 16.60
C THR A 286 9.97 -16.68 15.11
N ARG A 287 9.98 -17.96 14.73
CA ARG A 287 9.88 -18.36 13.31
C ARG A 287 8.60 -17.84 12.65
N ALA A 288 7.46 -17.91 13.34
CA ALA A 288 6.20 -17.39 12.82
C ALA A 288 6.23 -15.87 12.62
N THR A 289 6.76 -15.11 13.61
CA THR A 289 6.89 -13.66 13.49
C THR A 289 7.90 -13.24 12.43
N ASP A 290 8.97 -14.00 12.22
CA ASP A 290 9.98 -13.72 11.19
C ASP A 290 9.36 -13.87 9.81
N VAL A 291 8.65 -14.97 9.54
CA VAL A 291 7.91 -15.19 8.29
C VAL A 291 6.88 -14.08 8.04
N LEU A 292 6.11 -13.69 9.08
CA LEU A 292 5.11 -12.63 8.96
C LEU A 292 5.74 -11.25 8.71
N THR A 293 6.92 -10.99 9.26
CA THR A 293 7.67 -9.74 9.08
C THR A 293 8.33 -9.68 7.71
N GLU A 294 8.93 -10.77 7.27
CA GLU A 294 9.54 -10.92 5.93
C GLU A 294 8.50 -10.69 4.83
N LYS A 295 7.30 -11.26 4.99
CA LYS A 295 6.16 -11.03 4.08
C LYS A 295 5.51 -9.63 4.23
N ARG A 296 6.02 -8.77 5.11
CA ARG A 296 5.49 -7.42 5.41
C ARG A 296 4.03 -7.41 5.86
N VAL A 297 3.51 -8.52 6.39
CA VAL A 297 2.15 -8.61 6.95
C VAL A 297 2.12 -8.10 8.39
N VAL A 298 3.22 -8.29 9.12
CA VAL A 298 3.42 -7.79 10.47
C VAL A 298 4.59 -6.82 10.49
N ALA A 299 4.42 -5.67 11.15
CA ALA A 299 5.51 -4.77 11.48
C ALA A 299 6.02 -5.10 12.90
N ALA A 300 7.35 -5.15 13.03
CA ALA A 300 8.07 -5.49 14.25
C ALA A 300 8.85 -4.26 14.74
N GLU A 301 8.22 -3.43 15.56
CA GLU A 301 8.71 -2.09 15.92
C GLU A 301 9.53 -2.13 17.22
N LEU A 302 10.60 -1.35 17.27
CA LEU A 302 11.36 -1.08 18.49
C LEU A 302 11.05 0.35 18.96
N PRO A 303 11.10 0.63 20.26
CA PRO A 303 10.89 1.97 20.76
C PRO A 303 12.02 2.88 20.29
N LEU A 304 11.66 4.01 19.68
CA LEU A 304 12.61 4.99 19.18
C LEU A 304 13.11 5.84 20.35
N SER A 305 14.41 5.74 20.66
CA SER A 305 15.03 6.49 21.75
C SER A 305 16.53 6.67 21.57
N LEU A 306 17.15 7.41 22.49
CA LEU A 306 18.62 7.60 22.57
C LEU A 306 19.36 6.34 23.03
N ARG A 307 18.65 5.33 23.55
CA ARG A 307 19.23 4.10 24.08
C ARG A 307 18.73 2.87 23.31
N PRO A 308 19.57 1.84 23.14
CA PRO A 308 19.12 0.59 22.54
C PRO A 308 18.05 -0.07 23.43
N SER A 309 17.05 -0.68 22.80
CA SER A 309 16.00 -1.46 23.46
C SER A 309 15.75 -2.77 22.73
N LYS A 310 15.30 -3.78 23.47
CA LYS A 310 14.86 -5.08 22.93
C LYS A 310 13.34 -5.27 23.03
N GLU A 311 12.62 -4.26 23.54
CA GLU A 311 11.18 -4.32 23.80
C GLU A 311 10.38 -4.17 22.51
N ARG A 312 10.39 -5.21 21.69
CA ARG A 312 9.74 -5.23 20.38
C ARG A 312 8.22 -5.32 20.53
N ARG A 313 7.48 -4.48 19.80
CA ARG A 313 6.03 -4.56 19.65
C ARG A 313 5.68 -4.97 18.22
N TYR A 314 4.74 -5.89 18.09
CA TYR A 314 4.24 -6.36 16.81
C TYR A 314 2.88 -5.73 16.51
N ARG A 315 2.63 -5.44 15.23
CA ARG A 315 1.31 -5.03 14.74
C ARG A 315 1.06 -5.58 13.35
N VAL A 316 -0.19 -5.83 13.01
CA VAL A 316 -0.59 -6.04 11.61
C VAL A 316 -0.30 -4.75 10.84
N ALA A 317 0.42 -4.86 9.73
CA ALA A 317 0.90 -3.72 8.96
C ALA A 317 -0.23 -3.08 8.14
N ASP A 318 -1.09 -3.90 7.55
CA ASP A 318 -2.24 -3.51 6.73
C ASP A 318 -3.42 -3.07 7.62
N PRO A 319 -3.93 -1.82 7.51
CA PRO A 319 -5.01 -1.33 8.35
C PRO A 319 -6.31 -2.13 8.20
N TYR A 320 -6.67 -2.54 6.98
CA TYR A 320 -7.87 -3.35 6.74
C TYR A 320 -7.75 -4.72 7.38
N LEU A 321 -6.61 -5.40 7.19
CA LEU A 321 -6.41 -6.71 7.80
C LEU A 321 -6.44 -6.60 9.34
N ARG A 322 -5.92 -5.51 9.90
CA ARG A 322 -6.01 -5.22 11.34
C ARG A 322 -7.45 -5.02 11.80
N PHE A 323 -8.28 -4.29 11.04
CA PHE A 323 -9.71 -4.13 11.32
C PHE A 323 -10.44 -5.47 11.23
N TRP A 324 -10.21 -6.21 10.15
CA TRP A 324 -10.85 -7.49 9.88
C TRP A 324 -10.55 -8.52 10.97
N LEU A 325 -9.28 -8.68 11.38
CA LEU A 325 -8.89 -9.62 12.44
C LEU A 325 -9.45 -9.21 13.82
N ALA A 326 -9.60 -7.91 14.08
CA ALA A 326 -10.10 -7.41 15.36
C ALA A 326 -11.63 -7.57 15.50
N PHE A 327 -12.37 -7.41 14.41
CA PHE A 327 -13.82 -7.24 14.45
C PHE A 327 -14.63 -8.24 13.63
N LEU A 328 -14.10 -8.74 12.51
CA LEU A 328 -14.87 -9.57 11.57
C LEU A 328 -14.53 -11.05 11.74
N ASP A 329 -13.24 -11.39 11.72
CA ASP A 329 -12.73 -12.76 11.87
C ASP A 329 -13.35 -13.54 13.05
N PRO A 330 -13.50 -12.97 14.27
CA PRO A 330 -14.06 -13.70 15.40
C PRO A 330 -15.58 -13.94 15.29
N HIS A 331 -16.25 -13.26 14.35
CA HIS A 331 -17.71 -13.19 14.25
C HIS A 331 -18.26 -13.58 12.87
N MET A 332 -17.42 -14.12 11.97
CA MET A 332 -17.83 -14.54 10.62
C MET A 332 -19.07 -15.46 10.62
N ALA A 333 -19.10 -16.47 11.49
CA ALA A 333 -20.23 -17.40 11.59
C ALA A 333 -21.54 -16.72 12.04
N GLU A 334 -21.47 -15.59 12.74
CA GLU A 334 -22.63 -14.79 13.13
C GLU A 334 -23.12 -13.94 11.94
N ILE A 335 -22.18 -13.32 11.22
CA ILE A 335 -22.46 -12.53 10.02
C ILE A 335 -23.10 -13.40 8.93
N GLU A 336 -22.57 -14.61 8.71
CA GLU A 336 -23.12 -15.60 7.76
C GLU A 336 -24.55 -16.03 8.11
N ARG A 337 -24.94 -15.94 9.39
CA ARG A 337 -26.31 -16.19 9.87
C ARG A 337 -27.20 -14.96 9.81
N MET A 338 -26.79 -13.93 9.06
CA MET A 338 -27.51 -12.67 8.91
C MET A 338 -27.70 -11.93 10.24
N ARG A 339 -26.74 -12.04 11.16
CA ARG A 339 -26.70 -11.33 12.45
C ARG A 339 -25.57 -10.30 12.53
N GLY A 340 -25.31 -9.62 11.42
CA GLY A 340 -24.31 -8.53 11.34
C GLY A 340 -24.58 -7.38 12.31
N ASP A 341 -25.83 -7.20 12.74
CA ASP A 341 -26.27 -6.23 13.76
C ASP A 341 -25.53 -6.39 15.10
N LEU A 342 -25.29 -7.63 15.52
CA LEU A 342 -24.59 -7.94 16.77
C LEU A 342 -23.10 -7.59 16.66
N THR A 343 -22.47 -7.94 15.54
CA THR A 343 -21.09 -7.57 15.26
C THR A 343 -20.93 -6.05 15.17
N LEU A 344 -21.84 -5.34 14.50
CA LEU A 344 -21.84 -3.88 14.44
C LEU A 344 -21.91 -3.24 15.83
N SER A 345 -22.73 -3.80 16.73
CA SER A 345 -22.84 -3.33 18.11
C SER A 345 -21.52 -3.47 18.87
N ARG A 346 -20.83 -4.61 18.73
CA ARG A 346 -19.50 -4.83 19.32
C ARG A 346 -18.42 -3.91 18.73
N ILE A 347 -18.50 -3.61 17.42
CA ILE A 347 -17.60 -2.64 16.79
C ILE A 347 -17.80 -1.27 17.44
N LYS A 348 -19.04 -0.79 17.58
CA LYS A 348 -19.35 0.51 18.21
C LYS A 348 -18.79 0.63 19.62
N GLU A 349 -18.96 -0.40 20.45
CA GLU A 349 -18.47 -0.42 21.84
C GLU A 349 -16.95 -0.28 21.93
N ARG A 350 -16.21 -0.90 21.00
CA ARG A 350 -14.75 -0.97 21.02
C ARG A 350 -14.07 0.03 20.08
N TRP A 351 -14.84 0.75 19.26
CA TRP A 351 -14.34 1.61 18.20
C TRP A 351 -13.35 2.65 18.72
N THR A 352 -13.71 3.41 19.76
CA THR A 352 -12.87 4.50 20.28
C THR A 352 -11.50 4.01 20.74
N SER A 353 -11.43 2.91 21.49
CA SER A 353 -10.17 2.38 22.03
C SER A 353 -9.33 1.66 20.98
N TRP A 354 -9.97 1.01 20.01
CA TRP A 354 -9.27 0.41 18.87
C TRP A 354 -8.72 1.49 17.94
N ARG A 355 -9.55 2.48 17.56
CA ARG A 355 -9.23 3.56 16.63
C ARG A 355 -8.04 4.38 17.11
N GLY A 356 -8.00 4.73 18.40
CA GLY A 356 -6.90 5.51 18.99
C GLY A 356 -5.52 4.87 18.79
N ARG A 357 -5.44 3.53 18.75
CA ARG A 357 -4.20 2.78 18.49
C ARG A 357 -4.02 2.40 17.02
N ALA A 358 -5.12 2.30 16.28
CA ALA A 358 -5.11 1.97 14.86
C ALA A 358 -4.58 3.11 14.01
N ILE A 359 -4.85 4.36 14.43
CA ILE A 359 -4.47 5.58 13.70
C ILE A 359 -2.98 5.93 13.81
N GLU A 360 -2.27 5.51 14.86
CA GLU A 360 -0.88 5.93 15.12
C GLU A 360 0.05 5.78 13.90
N PRO A 361 0.05 4.65 13.14
CA PRO A 361 0.93 4.51 11.99
C PRO A 361 0.62 5.50 10.86
N LEU A 362 -0.67 5.75 10.58
CA LEU A 362 -1.08 6.71 9.54
C LEU A 362 -0.72 8.14 9.94
N VAL A 363 -0.83 8.50 11.21
CA VAL A 363 -0.39 9.81 11.72
C VAL A 363 1.12 9.96 11.57
N ARG A 364 1.90 8.96 11.98
CA ARG A 364 3.37 8.98 11.84
C ARG A 364 3.79 9.13 10.38
N GLU A 365 3.12 8.42 9.48
CA GLU A 365 3.36 8.49 8.04
C GLU A 365 2.95 9.84 7.44
N SER A 366 1.85 10.43 7.89
CA SER A 366 1.43 11.78 7.50
C SER A 366 2.49 12.81 7.90
N LEU A 367 2.98 12.76 9.16
CA LEU A 367 4.03 13.65 9.64
C LEU A 367 5.35 13.45 8.88
N ALA A 368 5.70 12.20 8.53
CA ALA A 368 6.92 11.92 7.77
C ALA A 368 6.90 12.54 6.36
N ARG A 369 5.71 12.74 5.77
CA ARG A 369 5.56 13.45 4.49
C ARG A 369 5.44 14.96 4.65
N LEU A 370 4.87 15.42 5.76
CA LEU A 370 4.62 16.83 6.01
C LEU A 370 5.88 17.59 6.44
N LEU A 371 6.78 16.94 7.19
CA LEU A 371 7.96 17.57 7.77
C LEU A 371 9.14 17.64 6.78
N PRO A 372 9.97 18.70 6.80
CA PRO A 372 9.91 19.86 7.70
C PRO A 372 8.75 20.80 7.38
N ASP A 373 8.24 21.48 8.40
CA ASP A 373 7.29 22.58 8.23
C ASP A 373 7.78 23.84 8.98
N GLY A 374 6.92 24.87 9.09
CA GLY A 374 7.27 26.11 9.80
C GLY A 374 7.43 25.95 11.32
N SER A 375 7.01 24.82 11.91
CA SER A 375 6.97 24.60 13.36
C SER A 375 7.98 23.54 13.82
N LEU A 376 8.25 22.53 12.99
CA LEU A 376 9.09 21.38 13.30
C LEU A 376 10.13 21.09 12.21
N PRO A 377 11.33 20.61 12.60
CA PRO A 377 12.36 20.24 11.65
C PRO A 377 12.02 18.93 10.91
N ALA A 378 12.80 18.64 9.87
CA ALA A 378 12.73 17.36 9.18
C ALA A 378 13.11 16.25 10.17
N ALA A 379 12.31 15.17 10.21
CA ALA A 379 12.57 14.03 11.08
C ALA A 379 12.72 12.76 10.23
N PRO A 380 13.96 12.31 9.94
CA PRO A 380 14.21 11.10 9.15
C PRO A 380 13.62 9.82 9.77
N ALA A 381 13.41 9.80 11.10
CA ALA A 381 12.72 8.73 11.79
C ALA A 381 11.57 9.28 12.63
N ILE A 382 10.37 8.71 12.45
CA ILE A 382 9.20 8.98 13.29
C ILE A 382 8.65 7.65 13.80
N GLY A 383 8.64 7.48 15.12
CA GLY A 383 8.24 6.24 15.79
C GLY A 383 7.44 6.49 17.06
N GLY A 384 7.27 5.45 17.86
CA GLY A 384 6.77 5.57 19.23
C GLY A 384 7.83 5.11 20.23
N TYR A 385 7.61 5.41 21.51
CA TYR A 385 8.43 4.93 22.61
C TYR A 385 7.57 4.23 23.66
N TRP A 386 8.09 3.15 24.25
CA TRP A 386 7.45 2.45 25.34
C TRP A 386 8.48 1.69 26.18
N THR A 387 8.13 1.45 27.44
CA THR A 387 8.87 0.58 28.36
C THR A 387 8.22 -0.81 28.42
N ARG A 388 8.95 -1.79 28.98
CA ARG A 388 8.43 -3.15 29.20
C ARG A 388 7.18 -3.18 30.09
N SER A 389 7.14 -2.32 31.10
CA SER A 389 6.04 -2.18 32.06
C SER A 389 4.82 -1.44 31.48
N ASN A 390 4.95 -0.81 30.31
CA ASN A 390 3.94 0.10 29.73
C ASN A 390 3.52 1.25 30.65
N ASP A 391 4.34 1.62 31.64
CA ASP A 391 4.13 2.76 32.52
C ASP A 391 4.48 4.09 31.85
N ILE A 392 5.35 4.04 30.83
CA ILE A 392 5.72 5.18 30.00
C ILE A 392 5.47 4.78 28.55
N GLU A 393 4.69 5.60 27.86
CA GLU A 393 4.40 5.47 26.42
C GLU A 393 4.31 6.85 25.78
N ILE A 394 5.00 7.03 24.65
CA ILE A 394 4.92 8.24 23.82
C ILE A 394 4.56 7.80 22.41
N ASP A 395 3.45 8.35 21.90
CA ASP A 395 2.89 7.95 20.62
C ASP A 395 3.76 8.42 19.44
N LEU A 396 4.42 9.57 19.59
CA LEU A 396 5.23 10.21 18.56
C LEU A 396 6.62 10.56 19.10
N VAL A 397 7.65 10.06 18.43
CA VAL A 397 9.04 10.43 18.64
C VAL A 397 9.63 10.76 17.28
N GLY A 398 10.05 12.00 17.07
CA GLY A 398 10.84 12.42 15.92
C GLY A 398 12.32 12.35 16.26
N ALA A 399 13.14 11.75 15.40
CA ALA A 399 14.57 11.59 15.62
C ALA A 399 15.40 11.68 14.33
N ASP A 400 16.70 11.87 14.50
CA ASP A 400 17.67 11.93 13.41
C ASP A 400 17.84 10.58 12.68
N ARG A 401 17.64 9.46 13.39
CA ARG A 401 17.79 8.11 12.84
C ARG A 401 17.11 7.05 13.71
N GLN A 402 16.97 5.85 13.15
CA GLN A 402 16.48 4.64 13.81
C GLN A 402 17.45 3.45 13.58
N PRO A 403 17.46 2.40 14.43
CA PRO A 403 16.60 2.18 15.60
C PRO A 403 17.04 2.93 16.86
N VAL A 404 18.28 3.42 16.92
CA VAL A 404 18.82 4.18 18.07
C VAL A 404 19.21 5.58 17.61
N ALA A 405 18.46 6.58 18.10
CA ALA A 405 18.67 7.99 17.79
C ALA A 405 20.00 8.50 18.37
N LYS A 406 20.61 9.51 17.75
CA LYS A 406 21.59 10.37 18.43
C LYS A 406 20.93 11.60 19.03
N GLN A 407 19.86 12.07 18.41
CA GLN A 407 19.15 13.27 18.82
C GLN A 407 17.64 13.07 18.67
N LEU A 408 16.90 13.54 19.69
CA LEU A 408 15.45 13.67 19.63
C LEU A 408 15.09 15.05 19.09
N LEU A 409 14.18 15.09 18.13
CA LEU A 409 13.76 16.31 17.43
C LEU A 409 12.42 16.82 17.94
N PHE A 410 11.51 15.91 18.30
CA PHE A 410 10.26 16.23 18.98
C PHE A 410 9.70 14.99 19.69
N LEU A 411 8.81 15.21 20.65
CA LEU A 411 7.98 14.18 21.29
C LEU A 411 6.52 14.60 21.22
N GLY A 412 5.61 13.65 21.09
CA GLY A 412 4.19 13.98 21.00
C GLY A 412 3.25 12.86 21.39
N SER A 413 1.99 13.25 21.58
CA SER A 413 0.90 12.33 21.86
C SER A 413 -0.26 12.52 20.88
N ILE A 414 -0.96 11.42 20.60
CA ILE A 414 -2.07 11.34 19.66
C ILE A 414 -3.37 11.19 20.45
N LYS A 415 -4.31 12.11 20.23
CA LYS A 415 -5.67 12.08 20.80
C LYS A 415 -6.70 12.06 19.67
N TRP A 416 -7.08 10.85 19.27
CA TRP A 416 -8.04 10.61 18.18
C TRP A 416 -9.46 10.32 18.69
N LEU A 417 -9.95 11.21 19.55
CA LEU A 417 -11.28 11.13 20.17
C LEU A 417 -12.27 12.03 19.43
N GLU A 418 -13.53 11.63 19.31
CA GLU A 418 -14.57 12.43 18.61
C GLU A 418 -14.99 13.66 19.42
N ASN A 419 -15.19 13.50 20.72
CA ASN A 419 -15.85 14.49 21.56
C ASN A 419 -14.92 15.04 22.65
N SER A 420 -13.60 14.91 22.48
CA SER A 420 -12.63 15.36 23.48
C SER A 420 -11.38 15.89 22.81
N ALA A 421 -11.07 17.15 23.10
CA ALA A 421 -9.83 17.81 22.68
C ALA A 421 -8.65 17.33 23.52
N PHE A 422 -7.43 17.52 23.01
CA PHE A 422 -6.21 17.39 23.79
C PHE A 422 -6.15 18.50 24.84
N ASP A 423 -5.97 18.17 26.12
CA ASP A 423 -6.07 19.14 27.22
C ASP A 423 -4.77 19.27 28.05
N SER A 424 -4.83 20.05 29.14
CA SER A 424 -3.70 20.25 30.04
C SER A 424 -3.28 18.99 30.80
N HIS A 425 -4.20 18.04 31.03
CA HIS A 425 -3.87 16.76 31.66
C HIS A 425 -3.07 15.89 30.71
N ASP A 426 -3.45 15.86 29.44
CA ASP A 426 -2.71 15.18 28.38
C ASP A 426 -1.30 15.77 28.22
N LEU A 427 -1.17 17.11 28.25
CA LEU A 427 0.13 17.78 28.20
C LEU A 427 1.00 17.41 29.41
N ALA A 428 0.44 17.42 30.63
CA ALA A 428 1.15 17.06 31.84
C ALA A 428 1.64 15.59 31.81
N ALA A 429 0.81 14.68 31.29
CA ALA A 429 1.20 13.28 31.08
C ALA A 429 2.37 13.15 30.08
N LEU A 430 2.30 13.86 28.95
CA LEU A 430 3.38 13.88 27.96
C LEU A 430 4.69 14.45 28.53
N GLN A 431 4.62 15.52 29.33
CA GLN A 431 5.77 16.11 30.02
C GLN A 431 6.40 15.12 31.00
N LYS A 432 5.58 14.40 31.77
CA LYS A 432 6.04 13.35 32.69
C LYS A 432 6.76 12.24 31.92
N HIS A 433 6.21 11.80 30.77
CA HIS A 433 6.82 10.75 29.96
C HIS A 433 8.12 11.22 29.27
N ARG A 434 8.18 12.47 28.78
CA ARG A 434 9.41 13.07 28.24
C ARG A 434 10.56 12.99 29.24
N ALA A 435 10.31 13.35 30.50
CA ALA A 435 11.32 13.38 31.55
C ALA A 435 11.94 11.99 31.82
N ALA A 436 11.25 10.90 31.47
CA ALA A 436 11.80 9.55 31.58
C ALA A 436 12.73 9.17 30.40
N ILE A 437 12.67 9.90 29.29
CA ILE A 437 13.48 9.65 28.09
C ILE A 437 14.70 10.56 28.03
N THR A 438 14.51 11.85 28.33
CA THR A 438 15.57 12.86 28.26
C THR A 438 15.32 14.02 29.22
N ASP A 439 16.40 14.54 29.80
CA ASP A 439 16.39 15.77 30.60
C ASP A 439 16.48 17.02 29.72
N GLU A 440 16.93 16.87 28.46
CA GLU A 440 17.06 17.99 27.52
C GLU A 440 15.69 18.51 27.05
N PRO A 441 15.55 19.83 26.82
CA PRO A 441 14.34 20.39 26.25
C PRO A 441 14.14 19.84 24.83
N VAL A 442 12.98 19.23 24.59
CA VAL A 442 12.57 18.71 23.28
C VAL A 442 11.18 19.25 22.97
N PRO A 443 10.94 19.77 21.75
CA PRO A 443 9.62 20.22 21.31
C PRO A 443 8.52 19.20 21.60
N LEU A 444 7.40 19.69 22.16
CA LEU A 444 6.22 18.88 22.44
C LEU A 444 5.14 19.13 21.38
N VAL A 445 4.56 18.04 20.87
CA VAL A 445 3.62 18.05 19.74
C VAL A 445 2.34 17.34 20.15
N ALA A 446 1.19 17.87 19.75
CA ALA A 446 -0.07 17.17 19.87
C ALA A 446 -0.67 16.90 18.50
N VAL A 447 -1.16 15.68 18.31
CA VAL A 447 -2.06 15.36 17.22
C VAL A 447 -3.45 15.16 17.81
N SER A 448 -4.42 15.93 17.35
CA SER A 448 -5.77 15.86 17.91
C SER A 448 -6.84 15.87 16.82
N ARG A 449 -7.77 14.92 16.90
CA ARG A 449 -8.95 14.90 16.01
C ARG A 449 -9.89 16.08 16.28
N SER A 450 -10.06 16.45 17.55
CA SER A 450 -11.08 17.42 17.99
C SER A 450 -10.46 18.69 18.60
N GLY A 451 -9.28 19.06 18.13
CA GLY A 451 -8.58 20.29 18.53
C GLY A 451 -7.84 20.20 19.87
N VAL A 452 -7.31 21.33 20.31
CA VAL A 452 -6.45 21.44 21.50
C VAL A 452 -6.98 22.55 22.42
N GLY A 453 -7.12 22.25 23.71
CA GLY A 453 -7.63 23.17 24.74
C GLY A 453 -6.56 23.71 25.69
N CYS A 454 -5.26 23.51 25.39
CA CYS A 454 -4.15 23.95 26.22
C CYS A 454 -3.06 24.71 25.43
N SER A 455 -2.23 25.48 26.13
CA SER A 455 -1.05 26.16 25.59
C SER A 455 0.25 25.43 25.95
N GLY A 456 1.35 25.73 25.26
CA GLY A 456 2.69 25.21 25.58
C GLY A 456 3.18 24.07 24.70
N LEU A 457 2.46 23.77 23.62
CA LEU A 457 2.89 22.87 22.54
C LEU A 457 3.65 23.69 21.48
N GLN A 458 4.67 23.08 20.87
CA GLN A 458 5.42 23.67 19.75
C GLN A 458 4.62 23.59 18.45
N ALA A 459 3.89 22.49 18.25
CA ALA A 459 3.10 22.25 17.06
C ALA A 459 1.84 21.44 17.38
N VAL A 460 0.80 21.66 16.59
CA VAL A 460 -0.47 20.95 16.65
C VAL A 460 -0.88 20.54 15.25
N TYR A 461 -1.28 19.28 15.08
CA TYR A 461 -1.78 18.78 13.81
C TYR A 461 -3.18 18.19 13.99
N GLY A 462 -4.11 18.66 13.17
CA GLY A 462 -5.45 18.11 13.06
C GLY A 462 -5.61 17.24 11.81
N PRO A 463 -6.82 16.71 11.57
CA PRO A 463 -7.09 15.86 10.42
C PRO A 463 -6.82 16.54 9.07
N GLU A 464 -7.08 17.84 8.91
CA GLU A 464 -6.86 18.57 7.65
C GLU A 464 -5.36 18.67 7.33
N GLU A 465 -4.53 19.08 8.30
CA GLU A 465 -3.08 19.20 8.11
C GLU A 465 -2.47 17.84 7.78
N LEU A 466 -2.89 16.78 8.49
CA LEU A 466 -2.40 15.43 8.22
C LEU A 466 -2.83 14.91 6.85
N LEU A 467 -4.07 15.17 6.43
CA LEU A 467 -4.57 14.75 5.11
C LEU A 467 -3.84 15.46 3.98
N SER A 468 -3.49 16.74 4.16
CA SER A 468 -2.79 17.54 3.16
C SER A 468 -1.47 16.91 2.70
N ALA A 469 -0.80 16.15 3.58
CA ALA A 469 0.45 15.45 3.28
C ALA A 469 0.32 14.34 2.22
N TRP A 470 -0.92 13.95 1.88
CA TRP A 470 -1.24 12.87 0.95
C TRP A 470 -1.76 13.34 -0.42
N ARG A 471 -2.08 14.63 -0.57
CA ARG A 471 -2.42 15.27 -1.85
C ARG A 471 -1.14 15.55 -2.62
#